data_AF-A0A2G2JQT2-F1
#
_entry.id   AF-A0A2G2JQT2-F1
#
_cell.length_a   1.000
_cell.length_b   1.000
_cell.length_c   1.000
_cell.angle_alpha   90.00
_cell.angle_beta   90.00
_cell.angle_gamma   90.00
#
_symmetry.space_group_name_H-M   'P 1'
#
loop_
_entity.id
_entity.type
_entity.pdbx_description
1 polymer ?
#
loop_
_entity_poly.entity_id
_entity_poly.type
_entity_poly.pdbx_seq_one_letter_code
_entity_poly.pdbx_strand_id
1 'polypeptide(L)'
;MSNTQAGYVVIYSPADAGITHTVHVPAPQKQQWEQIKKDSVGNYYMTSLVRAVLRLAVGDKTVNSQAVIGDFKFTYKVSADRKNIFINLIELTESGPKTNQSPGLYKAIWNGAKWATESDINTSMDLNHKWSGGHVAVVPGQFESKEYAGERIGTHVEKAYFPGNTSSQNVKQDGNHFSLFWLNNEFTSKQHKNSLVSLIQTAQKQSANVKWLVHGEGAATFIEAMKFIKNNPKSTDLFAAQKGMSAQEVYFSNPRGKHSSKKTLEEICKSIGMNCAGVNINTKDVLYNADARKGMLTEVTKVMGGAMFAGGGAAGLGNELGVDTFMKVKELATTSPGLASMLVIAGGVIVVASKGASASGYARNMHGAISSTFGSGNQNWAG
;
A
#
# COMPACT_ATOMS: atom_id res chain seq x y z
N MET A 1 28.56 -23.64 26.41
CA MET A 1 29.45 -22.46 26.48
C MET A 1 28.58 -21.21 26.43
N SER A 2 28.82 -20.29 27.36
CA SER A 2 27.93 -19.18 27.74
C SER A 2 27.65 -18.20 26.57
N ASN A 3 26.40 -18.19 26.08
CA ASN A 3 25.90 -17.33 24.99
C ASN A 3 25.46 -15.91 25.46
N THR A 4 25.91 -15.48 26.62
CA THR A 4 25.65 -14.14 27.19
C THR A 4 26.82 -13.22 26.92
N GLN A 5 26.68 -12.33 25.94
CA GLN A 5 27.60 -11.20 25.77
C GLN A 5 27.43 -10.26 26.99
N ALA A 6 28.51 -9.98 27.72
CA ALA A 6 28.48 -9.12 28.89
C ALA A 6 27.87 -7.74 28.53
N GLY A 7 26.94 -7.27 29.36
CA GLY A 7 26.25 -5.98 29.15
C GLY A 7 24.98 -6.05 28.29
N TYR A 8 24.50 -7.24 27.90
CA TYR A 8 23.23 -7.41 27.17
C TYR A 8 22.19 -8.19 28.00
N VAL A 9 20.91 -7.93 27.72
CA VAL A 9 19.75 -8.59 28.34
C VAL A 9 18.79 -9.11 27.27
N VAL A 10 18.11 -10.23 27.56
CA VAL A 10 17.15 -10.86 26.67
C VAL A 10 15.83 -10.10 26.65
N ILE A 11 15.27 -9.87 25.46
CA ILE A 11 13.96 -9.25 25.23
C ILE A 11 12.97 -10.14 24.46
N TYR A 12 13.47 -11.15 23.75
CA TYR A 12 12.69 -12.24 23.17
C TYR A 12 13.49 -13.53 23.27
N SER A 13 12.84 -14.65 23.53
CA SER A 13 13.51 -15.95 23.67
C SER A 13 12.74 -17.06 22.96
N PRO A 14 13.39 -18.16 22.55
CA PRO A 14 12.70 -19.34 22.01
C PRO A 14 11.73 -20.02 23.00
N ALA A 15 11.71 -19.63 24.28
CA ALA A 15 10.68 -20.05 25.22
C ALA A 15 9.32 -19.38 24.92
N ASP A 16 9.33 -18.25 24.22
CA ASP A 16 8.12 -17.58 23.74
C ASP A 16 7.61 -18.28 22.47
N ALA A 17 6.30 -18.51 22.40
CA ALA A 17 5.68 -19.18 21.26
C ALA A 17 6.00 -18.45 19.94
N GLY A 18 6.46 -19.21 18.94
CA GLY A 18 6.74 -18.71 17.59
C GLY A 18 8.08 -17.97 17.42
N ILE A 19 8.89 -17.86 18.48
CA ILE A 19 10.23 -17.28 18.43
C ILE A 19 11.27 -18.36 18.12
N THR A 20 12.19 -18.08 17.19
CA THR A 20 13.23 -19.02 16.76
C THR A 20 14.64 -18.57 17.15
N HIS A 21 14.81 -17.28 17.46
CA HIS A 21 16.09 -16.66 17.82
C HIS A 21 15.95 -15.87 19.13
N THR A 22 16.96 -15.96 19.99
CA THR A 22 17.03 -15.13 21.20
C THR A 22 17.47 -13.73 20.81
N VAL A 23 16.70 -12.72 21.20
CA VAL A 23 17.01 -11.31 20.91
C VAL A 23 17.46 -10.62 22.19
N HIS A 24 18.56 -9.88 22.07
CA HIS A 24 19.23 -9.18 23.14
C HIS A 24 19.32 -7.68 22.85
N VAL A 25 19.25 -6.85 23.90
CA VAL A 25 19.55 -5.40 23.87
C VAL A 25 20.57 -5.05 24.96
N PRO A 26 21.32 -3.95 24.85
CA PRO A 26 22.16 -3.46 25.93
C PRO A 26 21.36 -3.32 27.24
N ALA A 27 21.94 -3.78 28.35
CA ALA A 27 21.31 -3.74 29.67
C ALA A 27 20.79 -2.33 30.06
N PRO A 28 21.52 -1.22 29.80
CA PRO A 28 21.02 0.13 30.06
C PRO A 28 19.76 0.50 29.26
N GLN A 29 19.56 -0.13 28.09
CA GLN A 29 18.41 0.14 27.20
C GLN A 29 17.19 -0.72 27.53
N LYS A 30 17.25 -1.59 28.54
CA LYS A 30 16.15 -2.49 28.90
C LYS A 30 14.86 -1.72 29.22
N GLN A 31 14.96 -0.69 30.06
CA GLN A 31 13.80 0.11 30.44
C GLN A 31 13.22 0.87 29.25
N GLN A 32 14.09 1.46 28.42
CA GLN A 32 13.69 2.14 27.18
C GLN A 32 12.96 1.18 26.23
N TRP A 33 13.46 -0.05 26.07
CA TRP A 33 12.81 -1.07 25.25
C TRP A 33 11.43 -1.46 25.80
N GLU A 34 11.30 -1.69 27.10
CA GLU A 34 9.99 -2.01 27.71
C GLU A 34 9.01 -0.84 27.58
N GLN A 35 9.49 0.40 27.70
CA GLN A 35 8.68 1.59 27.46
C GLN A 35 8.22 1.67 25.99
N ILE A 36 9.13 1.49 25.02
CA ILE A 36 8.80 1.40 23.59
C ILE A 36 7.76 0.30 23.34
N LYS A 37 7.90 -0.86 23.99
CA LYS A 37 6.96 -1.98 23.83
C LYS A 37 5.57 -1.62 24.39
N LYS A 38 5.51 -0.94 25.52
CA LYS A 38 4.26 -0.46 26.15
C LYS A 38 3.59 0.61 25.28
N ASP A 39 4.34 1.63 24.89
CA ASP A 39 3.87 2.80 24.16
C ASP A 39 3.69 2.54 22.66
N SER A 40 4.17 1.39 22.17
CA SER A 40 3.92 0.97 20.80
C SER A 40 2.42 0.96 20.48
N VAL A 41 1.56 0.65 21.46
CA VAL A 41 0.11 0.64 21.24
C VAL A 41 -0.37 2.03 20.92
N GLY A 42 -0.75 2.24 19.66
CA GLY A 42 -1.13 3.57 19.20
C GLY A 42 0.06 4.45 18.85
N ASN A 43 1.31 3.97 18.79
CA ASN A 43 2.43 4.70 18.19
C ASN A 43 3.00 3.89 17.02
N TYR A 44 2.79 4.41 15.82
CA TYR A 44 3.24 3.93 14.53
C TYR A 44 4.74 3.62 14.48
N TYR A 45 5.59 4.56 14.90
CA TYR A 45 7.05 4.40 14.81
C TYR A 45 7.55 3.36 15.79
N MET A 46 7.07 3.43 17.03
CA MET A 46 7.41 2.44 18.07
C MET A 46 6.88 1.04 17.71
N THR A 47 5.66 0.92 17.19
CA THR A 47 5.14 -0.37 16.71
C THR A 47 5.96 -0.91 15.53
N SER A 48 6.37 -0.04 14.60
CA SER A 48 7.20 -0.45 13.46
C SER A 48 8.55 -0.96 13.93
N LEU A 49 9.16 -0.31 14.93
CA LEU A 49 10.37 -0.78 15.59
C LEU A 49 10.16 -2.14 16.27
N VAL A 50 9.13 -2.27 17.11
CA VAL A 50 8.79 -3.53 17.80
C VAL A 50 8.60 -4.69 16.83
N ARG A 51 7.98 -4.43 15.67
CA ARG A 51 7.79 -5.45 14.62
C ARG A 51 9.05 -5.80 13.89
N ALA A 52 9.90 -4.82 13.58
CA ALA A 52 11.19 -5.09 12.96
C ALA A 52 12.04 -6.01 13.85
N VAL A 53 12.05 -5.74 15.15
CA VAL A 53 12.75 -6.57 16.15
C VAL A 53 12.12 -7.96 16.28
N LEU A 54 10.80 -8.06 16.31
CA LEU A 54 10.13 -9.35 16.34
C LEU A 54 10.42 -10.17 15.06
N ARG A 55 10.44 -9.54 13.89
CA ARG A 55 10.79 -10.22 12.62
C ARG A 55 12.17 -10.86 12.69
N LEU A 56 13.12 -10.18 13.34
CA LEU A 56 14.42 -10.77 13.65
C LEU A 56 14.28 -11.98 14.57
N ALA A 57 13.49 -11.87 15.65
CA ALA A 57 13.26 -12.94 16.61
C ALA A 57 12.65 -14.22 15.98
N VAL A 58 11.80 -14.08 14.95
CA VAL A 58 11.20 -15.22 14.22
C VAL A 58 12.08 -15.73 13.07
N GLY A 59 13.23 -15.10 12.81
CA GLY A 59 14.21 -15.56 11.82
C GLY A 59 14.04 -15.00 10.40
N ASP A 60 13.36 -13.87 10.26
CA ASP A 60 13.16 -13.21 8.97
C ASP A 60 14.45 -12.52 8.49
N LYS A 61 15.08 -13.10 7.45
CA LYS A 61 16.34 -12.62 6.86
C LYS A 61 16.20 -11.33 6.02
N THR A 62 15.00 -10.81 5.85
CA THR A 62 14.77 -9.64 4.98
C THR A 62 14.89 -8.31 5.72
N VAL A 63 15.07 -8.32 7.04
CA VAL A 63 15.38 -7.13 7.83
C VAL A 63 16.83 -6.72 7.57
N ASN A 64 17.08 -5.44 7.29
CA ASN A 64 18.42 -4.94 7.04
C ASN A 64 19.18 -4.82 8.37
N SER A 65 20.47 -5.14 8.41
CA SER A 65 21.36 -5.05 9.59
C SER A 65 21.39 -3.66 10.24
N GLN A 66 20.93 -2.64 9.53
CA GLN A 66 20.66 -1.29 9.98
C GLN A 66 19.35 -0.81 9.38
N ALA A 67 18.49 -0.20 10.21
CA ALA A 67 17.26 0.44 9.75
C ALA A 67 16.96 1.70 10.57
N VAL A 68 16.31 2.66 9.92
CA VAL A 68 15.81 3.90 10.51
C VAL A 68 14.29 3.84 10.44
N ILE A 69 13.60 4.03 11.56
CA ILE A 69 12.15 3.96 11.71
C ILE A 69 11.71 5.18 12.51
N GLY A 70 11.32 6.25 11.82
CA GLY A 70 11.07 7.54 12.46
C GLY A 70 12.33 8.03 13.17
N ASP A 71 12.17 8.40 14.43
CA ASP A 71 13.25 8.89 15.30
C ASP A 71 14.09 7.75 15.89
N PHE A 72 13.90 6.50 15.46
CA PHE A 72 14.67 5.35 15.94
C PHE A 72 15.60 4.82 14.85
N LYS A 73 16.89 4.68 15.16
CA LYS A 73 17.84 3.90 14.38
C LYS A 73 18.17 2.65 15.14
N PHE A 74 18.03 1.47 14.53
CA PHE A 74 18.54 0.26 15.13
C PHE A 74 19.55 -0.41 14.21
N THR A 75 20.57 -1.01 14.83
CA THR A 75 21.51 -1.90 14.16
C THR A 75 21.49 -3.23 14.88
N TYR A 76 21.76 -4.33 14.19
CA TYR A 76 21.87 -5.61 14.85
C TYR A 76 23.02 -6.46 14.30
N LYS A 77 23.54 -7.33 15.17
CA LYS A 77 24.52 -8.36 14.84
C LYS A 77 23.95 -9.72 15.21
N VAL A 78 24.36 -10.75 14.48
CA VAL A 78 23.95 -12.14 14.72
C VAL A 78 25.16 -12.92 15.23
N SER A 79 24.97 -13.77 16.23
CA SER A 79 26.03 -14.67 16.73
C SER A 79 26.49 -15.66 15.66
N ALA A 80 27.70 -16.21 15.82
CA ALA A 80 28.28 -17.18 14.89
C ALA A 80 27.39 -18.44 14.70
N ASP A 81 26.73 -18.89 15.77
CA ASP A 81 25.79 -20.02 15.76
C ASP A 81 24.41 -19.65 15.18
N ARG A 82 24.21 -18.38 14.80
CA ARG A 82 22.97 -17.80 14.31
C ARG A 82 21.77 -17.91 15.25
N LYS A 83 21.97 -18.20 16.53
CA LYS A 83 20.87 -18.34 17.50
C LYS A 83 20.55 -17.06 18.28
N ASN A 84 21.49 -16.13 18.35
CA ASN A 84 21.37 -14.90 19.10
C ASN A 84 21.45 -13.68 18.20
N ILE A 85 20.60 -12.70 18.45
CA ILE A 85 20.54 -11.43 17.74
C ILE A 85 20.77 -10.33 18.77
N PHE A 86 21.82 -9.53 18.58
CA PHE A 86 22.19 -8.43 19.45
C PHE A 86 21.81 -7.11 18.78
N ILE A 87 20.84 -6.40 19.36
CA ILE A 87 20.31 -5.15 18.84
C ILE A 87 20.93 -3.99 19.58
N ASN A 88 21.55 -3.07 18.85
CA ASN A 88 21.88 -1.74 19.36
C ASN A 88 20.80 -0.78 18.88
N LEU A 89 19.90 -0.42 19.80
CA LEU A 89 18.91 0.61 19.56
C LEU A 89 19.55 1.98 19.83
N ILE A 90 19.37 2.92 18.91
CA ILE A 90 19.82 4.30 19.06
C ILE A 90 18.58 5.15 18.80
N GLU A 91 18.06 5.75 19.86
CA GLU A 91 17.13 6.87 19.72
C GLU A 91 17.91 8.02 19.07
N LEU A 92 17.47 8.45 17.90
CA LEU A 92 17.99 9.64 17.27
C LEU A 92 17.32 10.82 17.99
N THR A 93 18.06 11.50 18.85
CA THR A 93 17.65 12.81 19.38
C THR A 93 17.20 13.69 18.22
N GLU A 94 15.97 14.19 18.33
CA GLU A 94 15.27 15.16 17.50
C GLU A 94 15.89 15.50 16.13
N SER A 95 15.23 15.01 15.09
CA SER A 95 15.08 15.66 13.78
C SER A 95 16.37 16.01 12.99
N GLY A 96 16.62 15.22 11.95
CA GLY A 96 16.86 15.89 10.66
C GLY A 96 15.58 16.63 10.26
N PRO A 97 15.65 17.76 9.53
CA PRO A 97 14.46 18.52 9.16
C PRO A 97 13.48 17.57 8.48
N LYS A 98 12.34 17.32 9.15
CA LYS A 98 11.19 16.61 8.56
C LYS A 98 10.77 17.47 7.39
N THR A 99 11.28 17.17 6.20
CA THR A 99 10.97 17.93 5.00
C THR A 99 9.47 17.80 4.77
N ASN A 100 8.87 18.83 4.15
CA ASN A 100 7.42 18.89 3.92
C ASN A 100 6.86 17.67 3.16
N GLN A 101 7.66 16.74 2.62
CA GLN A 101 7.21 15.56 1.85
C GLN A 101 7.74 14.22 2.39
N SER A 102 8.30 14.19 3.61
CA SER A 102 8.85 12.95 4.20
C SER A 102 7.79 11.83 4.28
N PRO A 103 8.12 10.54 4.04
CA PRO A 103 7.18 9.45 4.29
C PRO A 103 6.72 9.42 5.75
N GLY A 104 5.43 9.19 5.99
CA GLY A 104 4.89 9.23 7.35
C GLY A 104 3.38 9.17 7.42
N LEU A 105 2.88 9.19 8.64
CA LEU A 105 1.46 9.31 8.92
C LEU A 105 1.13 10.79 9.10
N TYR A 106 0.25 11.32 8.26
CA TYR A 106 -0.21 12.70 8.30
C TYR A 106 -1.68 12.74 8.63
N LYS A 107 -2.16 13.93 9.00
CA LYS A 107 -3.57 14.20 9.23
C LYS A 107 -4.07 15.14 8.14
N ALA A 108 -5.12 14.75 7.45
CA ALA A 108 -5.81 15.60 6.50
C ALA A 108 -7.14 16.04 7.10
N ILE A 109 -7.29 17.35 7.32
CA ILE A 109 -8.42 17.98 7.98
C ILE A 109 -9.31 18.70 6.98
N TRP A 110 -10.62 18.73 7.24
CA TRP A 110 -11.51 19.63 6.53
C TRP A 110 -11.39 21.04 7.13
N ASN A 111 -11.12 22.04 6.29
CA ASN A 111 -10.93 23.44 6.72
C ASN A 111 -12.10 24.38 6.37
N GLY A 112 -13.28 23.82 6.09
CA GLY A 112 -14.45 24.55 5.64
C GLY A 112 -14.59 24.67 4.12
N ALA A 113 -13.48 24.60 3.37
CA ALA A 113 -13.48 24.72 1.91
C ALA A 113 -12.94 23.48 1.19
N LYS A 114 -11.87 22.88 1.71
CA LYS A 114 -11.22 21.71 1.13
C LYS A 114 -10.52 20.87 2.18
N TRP A 115 -10.10 19.68 1.77
CA TRP A 115 -9.20 18.84 2.55
C TRP A 115 -7.78 19.44 2.51
N ALA A 116 -7.20 19.65 3.68
CA ALA A 116 -5.85 20.18 3.86
C ALA A 116 -5.01 19.22 4.71
N THR A 117 -3.84 18.82 4.22
CA THR A 117 -2.90 17.96 4.95
C THR A 117 -2.03 18.81 5.87
N GLU A 118 -2.00 18.48 7.16
CA GLU A 118 -1.09 19.10 8.12
C GLU A 118 0.37 18.82 7.76
N SER A 119 1.28 19.75 8.09
CA SER A 119 2.72 19.60 7.84
C SER A 119 3.37 18.59 8.77
N ASP A 120 2.81 18.43 9.98
CA ASP A 120 3.42 17.62 11.03
C ASP A 120 3.13 16.13 10.84
N ILE A 121 4.17 15.33 11.06
CA ILE A 121 4.06 13.88 11.03
C ILE A 121 3.50 13.41 12.36
N ASN A 122 2.38 12.72 12.29
CA ASN A 122 1.74 12.08 13.42
C ASN A 122 2.43 10.76 13.75
N THR A 123 2.54 10.47 15.03
CA THR A 123 3.05 9.19 15.50
C THR A 123 1.94 8.15 15.58
N SER A 124 0.66 8.49 15.34
CA SER A 124 -0.48 7.60 15.60
C SER A 124 -1.72 7.96 14.80
N MET A 125 -2.58 6.98 14.52
CA MET A 125 -3.95 7.26 14.08
C MET A 125 -4.81 7.60 15.29
N ASP A 126 -5.64 8.64 15.19
CA ASP A 126 -6.67 8.94 16.19
C ASP A 126 -7.88 8.02 16.01
N LEU A 127 -7.78 6.81 16.56
CA LEU A 127 -8.81 5.76 16.44
C LEU A 127 -10.09 6.06 17.24
N ASN A 128 -10.10 7.08 18.09
CA ASN A 128 -11.29 7.53 18.81
C ASN A 128 -12.17 8.43 17.93
N HIS A 129 -11.54 9.18 17.03
CA HIS A 129 -12.24 10.02 16.06
C HIS A 129 -12.88 9.18 14.94
N LYS A 130 -14.17 9.43 14.65
CA LYS A 130 -14.99 8.60 13.76
C LYS A 130 -15.84 9.43 12.80
N TRP A 131 -15.86 9.03 11.53
CA TRP A 131 -16.80 9.50 10.52
C TRP A 131 -17.94 8.49 10.37
N SER A 132 -19.10 8.80 10.95
CA SER A 132 -20.30 7.96 10.87
C SER A 132 -19.98 6.46 11.05
N GLY A 133 -19.44 6.11 12.21
CA GLY A 133 -19.24 4.71 12.64
C GLY A 133 -17.79 4.22 12.71
N GLY A 134 -16.81 4.89 12.09
CA GLY A 134 -15.39 4.49 12.16
C GLY A 134 -14.38 5.56 11.73
N HIS A 135 -13.12 5.39 12.13
CA HIS A 135 -12.01 6.24 11.72
C HIS A 135 -11.69 6.01 10.24
N VAL A 136 -11.33 7.05 9.49
CA VAL A 136 -10.89 6.91 8.10
C VAL A 136 -9.38 6.96 8.02
N ALA A 137 -8.79 5.96 7.36
CA ALA A 137 -7.37 5.92 7.06
C ALA A 137 -7.15 5.70 5.56
N VAL A 138 -6.11 6.30 5.01
CA VAL A 138 -5.84 6.29 3.56
C VAL A 138 -4.40 5.88 3.30
N VAL A 139 -4.23 4.99 2.33
CA VAL A 139 -2.94 4.73 1.68
C VAL A 139 -3.01 5.25 0.24
N PRO A 140 -2.43 6.43 -0.07
CA PRO A 140 -2.47 7.01 -1.39
C PRO A 140 -1.53 6.29 -2.36
N GLY A 141 -1.80 6.47 -3.65
CA GLY A 141 -0.90 6.09 -4.75
C GLY A 141 0.06 7.22 -5.09
N GLN A 142 0.41 7.33 -6.37
CA GLN A 142 1.33 8.36 -6.83
C GLN A 142 0.70 9.75 -6.92
N PHE A 143 1.18 10.69 -6.10
CA PHE A 143 0.81 12.11 -6.14
C PHE A 143 2.07 13.00 -6.12
N GLU A 144 1.90 14.26 -6.54
CA GLU A 144 2.97 15.26 -6.54
C GLU A 144 3.40 15.63 -5.12
N SER A 145 2.45 15.69 -4.19
CA SER A 145 2.70 16.01 -2.79
C SER A 145 1.64 15.38 -1.88
N LYS A 146 1.94 15.31 -0.58
CA LYS A 146 1.00 14.86 0.45
C LYS A 146 -0.22 15.77 0.59
N GLU A 147 -0.07 17.07 0.33
CA GLU A 147 -1.16 18.06 0.34
C GLU A 147 -2.10 17.81 -0.82
N TYR A 148 -1.53 17.62 -2.01
CA TYR A 148 -2.32 17.33 -3.21
C TYR A 148 -3.00 15.96 -3.11
N ALA A 149 -2.31 14.97 -2.54
CA ALA A 149 -2.90 13.67 -2.21
C ALA A 149 -4.08 13.84 -1.25
N GLY A 150 -3.91 14.53 -0.12
CA GLY A 150 -4.97 14.76 0.86
C GLY A 150 -6.19 15.46 0.26
N GLU A 151 -5.98 16.48 -0.56
CA GLU A 151 -7.05 17.21 -1.24
C GLU A 151 -7.89 16.30 -2.15
N ARG A 152 -7.22 15.52 -3.02
CA ARG A 152 -7.87 14.64 -4.00
C ARG A 152 -8.53 13.42 -3.34
N ILE A 153 -7.80 12.78 -2.43
CA ILE A 153 -8.22 11.57 -1.73
C ILE A 153 -9.46 11.82 -0.88
N GLY A 154 -9.61 13.00 -0.26
CA GLY A 154 -10.80 13.29 0.53
C GLY A 154 -12.10 13.12 -0.28
N THR A 155 -12.07 13.54 -1.56
CA THR A 155 -13.18 13.30 -2.50
C THR A 155 -13.38 11.80 -2.80
N HIS A 156 -12.29 11.02 -2.85
CA HIS A 156 -12.38 9.57 -3.08
C HIS A 156 -13.00 8.86 -1.87
N VAL A 157 -12.69 9.30 -0.65
CA VAL A 157 -13.30 8.77 0.58
C VAL A 157 -14.80 9.04 0.58
N GLU A 158 -15.22 10.26 0.25
CA GLU A 158 -16.62 10.64 0.14
C GLU A 158 -17.38 9.70 -0.81
N LYS A 159 -16.83 9.45 -2.01
CA LYS A 159 -17.46 8.56 -3.00
C LYS A 159 -17.46 7.09 -2.60
N ALA A 160 -16.42 6.64 -1.90
CA ALA A 160 -16.28 5.24 -1.50
C ALA A 160 -17.20 4.85 -0.34
N TYR A 161 -17.27 5.68 0.69
CA TYR A 161 -17.89 5.32 1.98
C TYR A 161 -19.12 6.16 2.34
N PHE A 162 -19.33 7.27 1.65
CA PHE A 162 -20.38 8.24 1.96
C PHE A 162 -21.17 8.66 0.72
N PRO A 163 -21.63 7.72 -0.14
CA PRO A 163 -22.33 8.07 -1.37
C PRO A 163 -23.68 8.74 -1.06
N GLY A 164 -23.92 9.92 -1.65
CA GLY A 164 -25.18 10.67 -1.52
C GLY A 164 -24.99 12.11 -0.99
N ASN A 165 -26.05 12.92 -1.11
CA ASN A 165 -26.02 14.35 -0.72
C ASN A 165 -26.12 14.58 0.79
N THR A 166 -26.74 13.66 1.54
CA THR A 166 -26.94 13.79 3.00
C THR A 166 -25.69 13.38 3.79
N SER A 167 -24.85 12.54 3.22
CA SER A 167 -23.62 12.03 3.82
C SER A 167 -22.42 12.98 3.63
N SER A 168 -22.42 13.80 2.58
CA SER A 168 -21.38 14.82 2.34
C SER A 168 -21.40 15.94 3.39
N GLN A 169 -22.56 16.30 3.94
CA GLN A 169 -22.69 17.26 5.03
C GLN A 169 -22.10 16.77 6.36
N ASN A 170 -22.03 15.46 6.58
CA ASN A 170 -21.43 14.87 7.79
C ASN A 170 -19.92 14.62 7.64
N VAL A 171 -19.40 14.62 6.42
CA VAL A 171 -17.98 14.40 6.11
C VAL A 171 -17.23 15.73 6.05
N LYS A 172 -17.83 16.76 5.43
CA LYS A 172 -17.28 18.12 5.29
C LYS A 172 -17.62 19.02 6.48
N GLN A 173 -17.23 18.60 7.68
CA GLN A 173 -17.44 19.35 8.92
C GLN A 173 -16.11 19.72 9.55
N ASP A 174 -16.09 20.85 10.24
CA ASP A 174 -14.91 21.26 11.00
C ASP A 174 -14.57 20.22 12.07
N GLY A 175 -13.28 19.93 12.20
CA GLY A 175 -12.76 18.90 13.11
C GLY A 175 -12.70 17.49 12.50
N ASN A 176 -13.42 17.23 11.40
CA ASN A 176 -13.29 15.96 10.71
C ASN A 176 -11.92 15.83 10.03
N HIS A 177 -11.31 14.67 10.23
CA HIS A 177 -10.02 14.37 9.63
C HIS A 177 -9.84 12.90 9.27
N PHE A 178 -8.95 12.63 8.34
CA PHE A 178 -8.51 11.27 8.06
C PHE A 178 -7.00 11.13 8.22
N SER A 179 -6.58 9.93 8.56
CA SER A 179 -5.18 9.55 8.62
C SER A 179 -4.66 9.29 7.20
N LEU A 180 -3.69 10.07 6.73
CA LEU A 180 -3.04 9.90 5.43
C LEU A 180 -1.68 9.23 5.61
N PHE A 181 -1.54 7.98 5.21
CA PHE A 181 -0.28 7.25 5.24
C PHE A 181 0.56 7.55 3.99
N TRP A 182 1.32 8.63 4.00
CA TRP A 182 2.11 9.10 2.87
C TRP A 182 3.39 8.26 2.67
N LEU A 183 3.51 7.66 1.49
CA LEU A 183 4.64 6.80 1.11
C LEU A 183 5.76 7.56 0.40
N ASN A 184 5.56 8.84 0.08
CA ASN A 184 6.43 9.63 -0.80
C ASN A 184 6.80 8.90 -2.11
N ASN A 185 5.82 8.21 -2.71
CA ASN A 185 5.98 7.43 -3.93
C ASN A 185 6.95 6.22 -3.84
N GLU A 186 7.34 5.78 -2.63
CA GLU A 186 8.26 4.65 -2.40
C GLU A 186 7.53 3.30 -2.17
N PHE A 187 6.71 2.85 -3.11
CA PHE A 187 5.76 1.74 -2.92
C PHE A 187 6.39 0.35 -2.65
N THR A 188 7.68 0.17 -2.93
CA THR A 188 8.42 -1.10 -2.73
C THR A 188 9.18 -1.16 -1.40
N SER A 189 9.15 -0.09 -0.60
CA SER A 189 9.89 0.00 0.65
C SER A 189 9.42 -1.04 1.68
N LYS A 190 10.37 -1.87 2.16
CA LYS A 190 10.11 -2.83 3.25
C LYS A 190 9.70 -2.13 4.54
N GLN A 191 10.22 -0.93 4.79
CA GLN A 191 9.88 -0.12 5.95
C GLN A 191 8.41 0.27 5.88
N HIS A 192 7.96 0.85 4.77
CA HIS A 192 6.58 1.26 4.56
C HIS A 192 5.58 0.11 4.63
N LYS A 193 5.97 -1.07 4.15
CA LYS A 193 5.21 -2.30 4.37
C LYS A 193 5.04 -2.61 5.86
N ASN A 194 6.13 -2.72 6.62
CA ASN A 194 6.09 -3.04 8.06
C ASN A 194 5.26 -2.03 8.86
N SER A 195 5.36 -0.79 8.44
CA SER A 195 4.61 0.36 8.89
C SER A 195 3.11 0.26 8.63
N LEU A 196 2.67 -0.20 7.46
CA LEU A 196 1.26 -0.49 7.22
C LEU A 196 0.77 -1.67 8.05
N VAL A 197 1.57 -2.73 8.15
CA VAL A 197 1.26 -3.84 9.05
C VAL A 197 1.04 -3.26 10.44
N SER A 198 1.95 -2.38 10.90
CA SER A 198 1.92 -1.64 12.18
C SER A 198 0.55 -1.03 12.47
N LEU A 199 0.08 -0.16 11.58
CA LEU A 199 -1.19 0.53 11.71
C LEU A 199 -2.38 -0.45 11.75
N ILE A 200 -2.39 -1.45 10.88
CA ILE A 200 -3.48 -2.43 10.77
C ILE A 200 -3.65 -3.23 12.07
N GLN A 201 -2.58 -3.84 12.61
CA GLN A 201 -2.75 -4.64 13.83
C GLN A 201 -2.94 -3.77 15.09
N THR A 202 -2.55 -2.49 15.06
CA THR A 202 -2.88 -1.55 16.15
C THR A 202 -4.37 -1.28 16.19
N ALA A 203 -4.98 -0.94 15.05
CA ALA A 203 -6.43 -0.79 14.92
C ALA A 203 -7.15 -2.08 15.34
N GLN A 204 -6.63 -3.22 14.92
CA GLN A 204 -7.15 -4.53 15.30
C GLN A 204 -7.10 -4.77 16.81
N LYS A 205 -5.94 -4.56 17.45
CA LYS A 205 -5.76 -4.77 18.90
C LYS A 205 -6.73 -3.92 19.72
N GLN A 206 -7.05 -2.73 19.23
CA GLN A 206 -8.02 -1.83 19.85
C GLN A 206 -9.47 -2.13 19.45
N SER A 207 -9.70 -3.14 18.59
CA SER A 207 -11.01 -3.42 17.98
C SER A 207 -11.66 -2.17 17.39
N ALA A 208 -10.84 -1.29 16.82
CA ALA A 208 -11.28 -0.01 16.28
C ALA A 208 -11.97 -0.21 14.93
N ASN A 209 -13.10 0.48 14.75
CA ASN A 209 -13.74 0.57 13.44
C ASN A 209 -12.91 1.46 12.53
N VAL A 210 -12.28 0.89 11.49
CA VAL A 210 -11.45 1.64 10.55
C VAL A 210 -11.90 1.39 9.11
N LYS A 211 -12.14 2.48 8.37
CA LYS A 211 -12.42 2.49 6.94
C LYS A 211 -11.15 2.87 6.19
N TRP A 212 -10.52 1.89 5.56
CA TRP A 212 -9.31 2.06 4.76
C TRP A 212 -9.67 2.41 3.32
N LEU A 213 -9.20 3.55 2.83
CA LEU A 213 -9.19 3.83 1.39
C LEU A 213 -7.78 3.59 0.85
N VAL A 214 -7.64 2.63 -0.05
CA VAL A 214 -6.35 2.26 -0.62
C VAL A 214 -6.35 2.61 -2.10
N HIS A 215 -5.46 3.49 -2.52
CA HIS A 215 -5.49 4.10 -3.84
C HIS A 215 -4.23 3.82 -4.65
N GLY A 216 -4.38 3.62 -5.97
CA GLY A 216 -3.26 3.56 -6.90
C GLY A 216 -2.21 2.51 -6.53
N GLU A 217 -0.95 2.91 -6.62
CA GLU A 217 0.24 2.12 -6.31
C GLU A 217 0.35 1.76 -4.81
N GLY A 218 -0.32 2.53 -3.94
CA GLY A 218 -0.43 2.22 -2.51
C GLY A 218 -1.12 0.87 -2.25
N ALA A 219 -1.94 0.39 -3.20
CA ALA A 219 -2.54 -0.93 -3.15
C ALA A 219 -1.51 -2.05 -3.08
N ALA A 220 -0.42 -1.97 -3.86
CA ALA A 220 0.63 -2.99 -3.83
C ALA A 220 1.28 -3.09 -2.45
N THR A 221 1.62 -1.95 -1.83
CA THR A 221 2.22 -1.92 -0.48
C THR A 221 1.25 -2.45 0.57
N PHE A 222 -0.04 -2.09 0.47
CA PHE A 222 -1.09 -2.56 1.38
C PHE A 222 -1.34 -4.06 1.24
N ILE A 223 -1.39 -4.60 0.02
CA ILE A 223 -1.52 -6.05 -0.22
C ILE A 223 -0.34 -6.81 0.38
N GLU A 224 0.89 -6.33 0.19
CA GLU A 224 2.08 -6.96 0.77
C GLU A 224 2.07 -6.90 2.31
N ALA A 225 1.52 -5.84 2.90
CA ALA A 225 1.28 -5.76 4.34
C ALA A 225 0.24 -6.81 4.79
N MET A 226 -0.90 -6.93 4.10
CA MET A 226 -1.92 -7.94 4.40
C MET A 226 -1.40 -9.37 4.25
N LYS A 227 -0.64 -9.66 3.19
CA LYS A 227 0.04 -10.96 3.02
C LYS A 227 1.02 -11.23 4.16
N PHE A 228 1.76 -10.22 4.60
CA PHE A 228 2.66 -10.36 5.74
C PHE A 228 1.88 -10.73 7.01
N ILE A 229 0.76 -10.06 7.30
CA ILE A 229 -0.12 -10.38 8.44
C ILE A 229 -0.62 -11.82 8.34
N LYS A 230 -1.13 -12.21 7.17
CA LYS A 230 -1.63 -13.57 6.90
C LYS A 230 -0.57 -14.64 7.17
N ASN A 231 0.67 -14.41 6.72
CA ASN A 231 1.76 -15.37 6.81
C ASN A 231 2.46 -15.37 8.16
N ASN A 232 2.23 -14.36 9.00
CA ASN A 232 2.84 -14.21 10.33
C ASN A 232 1.77 -13.94 11.41
N PRO A 233 0.77 -14.81 11.57
CA PRO A 233 -0.19 -14.72 12.66
C PRO A 233 0.58 -15.00 13.95
N LYS A 234 0.78 -14.01 14.83
CA LYS A 234 1.45 -14.29 16.11
C LYS A 234 0.70 -15.37 16.87
N SER A 235 1.42 -16.43 17.24
CA SER A 235 0.97 -17.53 18.08
C SER A 235 0.65 -17.05 19.49
N THR A 236 -0.63 -17.03 19.83
CA THR A 236 -1.19 -17.43 21.14
C THR A 236 -2.70 -17.36 21.14
N ASP A 237 -3.33 -16.76 20.12
CA ASP A 237 -4.77 -16.90 19.94
C ASP A 237 -5.17 -16.62 18.49
N LEU A 238 -5.36 -17.67 17.70
CA LEU A 238 -5.83 -17.56 16.30
C LEU A 238 -7.22 -16.90 16.22
N PHE A 239 -7.99 -16.91 17.32
CA PHE A 239 -9.29 -16.26 17.43
C PHE A 239 -9.23 -14.86 18.05
N ALA A 240 -8.27 -14.56 18.95
CA ALA A 240 -8.06 -13.18 19.44
C ALA A 240 -7.24 -12.32 18.46
N ALA A 241 -6.37 -12.93 17.65
CA ALA A 241 -5.62 -12.28 16.56
C ALA A 241 -6.42 -12.12 15.25
N GLN A 242 -7.72 -12.41 15.26
CA GLN A 242 -8.68 -11.93 14.25
C GLN A 242 -9.83 -11.14 14.87
N LYS A 243 -9.99 -11.17 16.21
CA LYS A 243 -10.90 -10.28 16.93
C LYS A 243 -10.53 -8.83 16.60
N GLY A 244 -11.51 -8.06 16.12
CA GLY A 244 -11.30 -6.69 15.68
C GLY A 244 -10.82 -6.50 14.22
N MET A 245 -10.50 -7.56 13.47
CA MET A 245 -10.27 -7.42 12.01
C MET A 245 -11.58 -7.17 11.26
N SER A 246 -12.69 -7.75 11.72
CA SER A 246 -14.03 -7.54 11.16
C SER A 246 -14.57 -6.13 11.36
N ALA A 247 -13.98 -5.36 12.29
CA ALA A 247 -14.26 -3.93 12.48
C ALA A 247 -13.55 -3.07 11.41
N GLN A 248 -12.63 -3.66 10.65
CA GLN A 248 -11.90 -2.97 9.60
C GLN A 248 -12.47 -3.30 8.23
N GLU A 249 -12.66 -2.24 7.46
CA GLU A 249 -13.26 -2.24 6.14
C GLU A 249 -12.27 -1.62 5.16
N VAL A 250 -12.14 -2.18 3.96
CA VAL A 250 -11.19 -1.72 2.93
C VAL A 250 -11.90 -1.48 1.61
N TYR A 251 -11.68 -0.30 1.04
CA TYR A 251 -12.13 0.10 -0.28
C TYR A 251 -10.90 0.38 -1.14
N PHE A 252 -10.82 -0.27 -2.30
CA PHE A 252 -9.74 -0.08 -3.24
C PHE A 252 -10.17 0.87 -4.37
N SER A 253 -9.45 1.98 -4.54
CA SER A 253 -9.71 2.99 -5.56
C SER A 253 -8.58 3.00 -6.58
N ASN A 254 -8.87 2.61 -7.83
CA ASN A 254 -7.90 2.45 -8.90
C ASN A 254 -6.64 1.66 -8.47
N PRO A 255 -6.78 0.45 -7.91
CA PRO A 255 -5.65 -0.29 -7.38
C PRO A 255 -4.66 -0.64 -8.51
N ARG A 256 -3.38 -0.41 -8.26
CA ARG A 256 -2.27 -0.72 -9.17
C ARG A 256 -1.26 -1.67 -8.54
N GLY A 257 -0.49 -2.32 -9.41
CA GLY A 257 0.60 -3.21 -9.04
C GLY A 257 0.21 -4.68 -9.08
N LYS A 258 1.13 -5.55 -8.68
CA LYS A 258 0.88 -7.00 -8.69
C LYS A 258 -0.28 -7.34 -7.76
N HIS A 259 -1.14 -8.27 -8.17
CA HIS A 259 -2.28 -8.75 -7.39
C HIS A 259 -3.39 -7.70 -7.15
N SER A 260 -3.49 -6.69 -8.02
CA SER A 260 -4.51 -5.63 -7.97
C SER A 260 -5.85 -5.97 -8.64
N SER A 261 -6.07 -7.24 -9.05
CA SER A 261 -7.38 -7.65 -9.57
C SER A 261 -8.41 -7.71 -8.45
N LYS A 262 -9.65 -7.33 -8.75
CA LYS A 262 -10.80 -7.34 -7.84
C LYS A 262 -10.92 -8.66 -7.08
N LYS A 263 -10.85 -9.78 -7.81
CA LYS A 263 -10.89 -11.12 -7.19
C LYS A 263 -9.79 -11.32 -6.16
N THR A 264 -8.54 -10.96 -6.49
CA THR A 264 -7.40 -11.14 -5.57
C THR A 264 -7.52 -10.23 -4.35
N LEU A 265 -8.02 -8.99 -4.55
CA LEU A 265 -8.23 -8.01 -3.48
C LEU A 265 -9.33 -8.46 -2.50
N GLU A 266 -10.45 -8.96 -3.01
CA GLU A 266 -11.52 -9.52 -2.18
C GLU A 266 -11.05 -10.76 -1.41
N GLU A 267 -10.31 -11.65 -2.07
CA GLU A 267 -9.76 -12.86 -1.45
C GLU A 267 -8.76 -12.56 -0.32
N ILE A 268 -7.84 -11.59 -0.51
CA ILE A 268 -6.87 -11.25 0.52
C ILE A 268 -7.56 -10.63 1.74
N CYS A 269 -8.51 -9.70 1.56
CA CYS A 269 -9.30 -9.11 2.64
C CYS A 269 -10.04 -10.19 3.45
N LYS A 270 -10.76 -11.09 2.75
CA LYS A 270 -11.46 -12.21 3.38
C LYS A 270 -10.50 -13.11 4.16
N SER A 271 -9.32 -13.39 3.61
CA SER A 271 -8.36 -14.30 4.24
C SER A 271 -7.74 -13.78 5.53
N ILE A 272 -7.72 -12.47 5.74
CA ILE A 272 -7.24 -11.84 6.98
C ILE A 272 -8.38 -11.39 7.90
N GLY A 273 -9.64 -11.61 7.51
CA GLY A 273 -10.83 -11.26 8.29
C GLY A 273 -11.26 -9.79 8.21
N MET A 274 -10.84 -9.04 7.19
CA MET A 274 -11.32 -7.67 6.90
C MET A 274 -12.51 -7.68 5.94
N ASN A 275 -13.39 -6.70 6.06
CA ASN A 275 -14.48 -6.49 5.11
C ASN A 275 -13.95 -5.77 3.86
N CYS A 276 -14.24 -6.30 2.68
CA CYS A 276 -14.00 -5.57 1.43
C CYS A 276 -15.25 -4.76 1.08
N ALA A 277 -15.17 -3.43 1.24
CA ALA A 277 -16.26 -2.50 0.94
C ALA A 277 -16.56 -2.41 -0.55
N GLY A 278 -15.50 -2.49 -1.36
CA GLY A 278 -15.58 -2.34 -2.79
C GLY A 278 -14.23 -2.20 -3.45
N VAL A 279 -14.24 -2.40 -4.77
CA VAL A 279 -13.09 -2.22 -5.65
C VAL A 279 -13.56 -1.41 -6.85
N ASN A 280 -13.13 -0.15 -6.93
CA ASN A 280 -13.34 0.71 -8.09
C ASN A 280 -12.10 0.64 -9.00
N ILE A 281 -12.26 0.14 -10.23
CA ILE A 281 -11.17 -0.03 -11.19
C ILE A 281 -11.38 0.94 -12.35
N ASN A 282 -10.37 1.78 -12.61
CA ASN A 282 -10.32 2.55 -13.84
C ASN A 282 -10.13 1.60 -15.04
N THR A 283 -11.17 1.46 -15.85
CA THR A 283 -11.15 0.58 -17.04
C THR A 283 -10.15 1.04 -18.10
N LYS A 284 -9.66 2.28 -18.01
CA LYS A 284 -8.63 2.86 -18.90
C LYS A 284 -7.20 2.61 -18.40
N ASP A 285 -7.02 2.04 -17.21
CA ASP A 285 -5.71 1.79 -16.59
C ASP A 285 -5.18 0.37 -16.90
N VAL A 286 -5.13 0.04 -18.18
CA VAL A 286 -4.87 -1.32 -18.68
C VAL A 286 -3.42 -1.77 -18.44
N LEU A 287 -2.45 -0.85 -18.35
CA LEU A 287 -1.06 -1.25 -18.13
C LEU A 287 -0.77 -1.68 -16.70
N TYR A 288 -1.45 -1.08 -15.71
CA TYR A 288 -1.13 -1.28 -14.30
C TYR A 288 -2.19 -2.06 -13.53
N ASN A 289 -3.37 -2.32 -14.14
CA ASN A 289 -4.41 -3.17 -13.59
C ASN A 289 -4.71 -4.38 -14.51
N ALA A 290 -4.79 -5.58 -13.91
CA ALA A 290 -5.02 -6.82 -14.66
C ALA A 290 -6.45 -6.96 -15.19
N ASP A 291 -7.45 -6.49 -14.43
CA ASP A 291 -8.86 -6.60 -14.82
C ASP A 291 -9.22 -5.59 -15.91
N ALA A 292 -8.69 -4.37 -15.83
CA ALA A 292 -8.81 -3.40 -16.91
C ALA A 292 -8.28 -3.98 -18.23
N ARG A 293 -7.10 -4.62 -18.19
CA ARG A 293 -6.49 -5.31 -19.35
C ARG A 293 -7.36 -6.43 -19.90
N LYS A 294 -7.90 -7.28 -19.02
CA LYS A 294 -8.78 -8.38 -19.41
C LYS A 294 -10.07 -7.88 -20.04
N GLY A 295 -10.69 -6.85 -19.45
CA GLY A 295 -11.90 -6.21 -19.99
C GLY A 295 -11.64 -5.62 -21.37
N MET A 296 -10.51 -4.95 -21.55
CA MET A 296 -10.13 -4.35 -22.81
C MET A 296 -9.88 -5.39 -23.92
N LEU A 297 -9.15 -6.47 -23.62
CA LEU A 297 -8.94 -7.59 -24.55
C LEU A 297 -10.28 -8.19 -25.00
N THR A 298 -11.22 -8.35 -24.08
CA THR A 298 -12.56 -8.88 -24.37
C THR A 298 -13.32 -7.99 -25.36
N GLU A 299 -13.30 -6.67 -25.18
CA GLU A 299 -13.95 -5.73 -26.10
C GLU A 299 -13.29 -5.71 -27.49
N VAL A 300 -11.96 -5.76 -27.55
CA VAL A 300 -11.24 -5.85 -28.82
C VAL A 300 -11.57 -7.14 -29.59
N THR A 301 -11.64 -8.29 -28.91
CA THR A 301 -12.01 -9.57 -29.54
C THR A 301 -13.43 -9.55 -30.11
N LYS A 302 -14.39 -8.90 -29.42
CA LYS A 302 -15.77 -8.75 -29.89
C LYS A 302 -15.85 -7.88 -31.15
N VAL A 303 -15.10 -6.78 -31.19
CA VAL A 303 -15.13 -5.81 -32.32
C VAL A 303 -14.40 -6.34 -33.55
N MET A 304 -13.29 -7.07 -33.38
CA MET A 304 -12.46 -7.53 -34.50
C MET A 304 -12.76 -8.96 -34.97
N GLY A 305 -13.85 -9.58 -34.49
CA GLY A 305 -14.31 -10.88 -34.96
C GLY A 305 -13.24 -11.97 -34.89
N GLY A 306 -12.64 -12.19 -33.72
CA GLY A 306 -11.84 -13.39 -33.38
C GLY A 306 -10.56 -13.70 -34.18
N ALA A 307 -10.35 -13.16 -35.39
CA ALA A 307 -9.42 -13.71 -36.38
C ALA A 307 -8.06 -12.97 -36.47
N MET A 308 -7.90 -11.77 -35.93
CA MET A 308 -6.66 -10.98 -36.08
C MET A 308 -5.54 -11.28 -35.06
N PHE A 309 -5.70 -12.28 -34.18
CA PHE A 309 -4.66 -12.67 -33.21
C PHE A 309 -3.81 -13.88 -33.65
N ALA A 310 -3.97 -14.36 -34.88
CA ALA A 310 -3.32 -15.59 -35.36
C ALA A 310 -1.86 -15.41 -35.86
N GLY A 311 -1.35 -14.19 -35.97
CA GLY A 311 0.02 -13.90 -36.42
C GLY A 311 0.97 -13.58 -35.27
N GLY A 312 1.18 -14.51 -34.35
CA GLY A 312 2.07 -14.33 -33.18
C GLY A 312 1.36 -14.50 -31.83
N GLY A 313 0.76 -15.66 -31.60
CA GLY A 313 0.52 -16.18 -30.25
C GLY A 313 -0.62 -15.57 -29.45
N ALA A 314 -1.87 -15.82 -29.84
CA ALA A 314 -3.03 -15.70 -28.94
C ALA A 314 -2.90 -16.55 -27.66
N ALA A 315 -2.04 -17.58 -27.66
CA ALA A 315 -1.73 -18.41 -26.49
C ALA A 315 -0.69 -17.79 -25.52
N GLY A 316 0.02 -16.73 -25.92
CA GLY A 316 1.09 -16.10 -25.13
C GLY A 316 0.70 -14.82 -24.39
N LEU A 317 -0.52 -14.32 -24.58
CA LEU A 317 -1.01 -13.09 -23.93
C LEU A 317 -1.61 -13.34 -22.53
N GLY A 318 -1.71 -14.60 -22.12
CA GLY A 318 -2.20 -15.01 -20.81
C GLY A 318 -1.10 -14.85 -19.75
N ASN A 319 -1.27 -13.86 -18.89
CA ASN A 319 -0.57 -13.64 -17.61
C ASN A 319 0.86 -13.07 -17.62
N GLU A 320 1.64 -13.11 -18.71
CA GLU A 320 3.08 -12.72 -18.66
C GLU A 320 3.48 -11.46 -19.44
N LEU A 321 2.55 -10.77 -20.10
CA LEU A 321 2.88 -9.56 -20.86
C LEU A 321 2.80 -8.30 -20.00
N GLY A 322 3.91 -8.06 -19.31
CA GLY A 322 4.18 -6.84 -18.55
C GLY A 322 4.49 -5.62 -19.41
N VAL A 323 4.79 -4.51 -18.73
CA VAL A 323 5.13 -3.18 -19.27
C VAL A 323 6.25 -3.24 -20.32
N ASP A 324 7.19 -4.18 -20.19
CA ASP A 324 8.36 -4.31 -21.06
C ASP A 324 8.01 -4.66 -22.51
N THR A 325 7.02 -5.54 -22.74
CA THR A 325 6.58 -5.87 -24.10
C THR A 325 5.88 -4.67 -24.75
N PHE A 326 5.08 -3.94 -23.98
CA PHE A 326 4.41 -2.73 -24.49
C PHE A 326 5.42 -1.63 -24.84
N MET A 327 6.45 -1.43 -24.01
CA MET A 327 7.51 -0.45 -24.25
C MET A 327 8.36 -0.81 -25.47
N LYS A 328 8.71 -2.10 -25.64
CA LYS A 328 9.43 -2.57 -26.84
C LYS A 328 8.64 -2.39 -28.13
N VAL A 329 7.33 -2.64 -28.11
CA VAL A 329 6.48 -2.44 -29.31
C VAL A 329 6.29 -0.94 -29.60
N LYS A 330 6.20 -0.08 -28.58
CA LYS A 330 6.21 1.39 -28.74
C LYS A 330 7.52 1.87 -29.37
N GLU A 331 8.65 1.37 -28.91
CA GLU A 331 9.98 1.74 -29.41
C GLU A 331 10.20 1.29 -30.87
N LEU A 332 9.78 0.06 -31.19
CA LEU A 332 9.77 -0.48 -32.55
C LEU A 332 8.86 0.31 -33.51
N ALA A 333 7.72 0.79 -33.00
CA ALA A 333 6.79 1.63 -33.75
C ALA A 333 7.34 3.04 -34.06
N THR A 334 8.04 3.65 -33.11
CA THR A 334 8.62 5.00 -33.29
C THR A 334 9.84 5.00 -34.20
N THR A 335 10.44 3.85 -34.46
CA THR A 335 11.69 3.70 -35.22
C THR A 335 11.50 3.15 -36.64
N SER A 336 10.28 2.72 -37.01
CA SER A 336 9.99 2.17 -38.34
C SER A 336 8.96 3.03 -39.12
N PRO A 337 9.37 3.76 -40.18
CA PRO A 337 8.49 4.65 -40.96
C PRO A 337 7.28 3.96 -41.62
N GLY A 338 7.35 2.65 -41.88
CA GLY A 338 6.28 1.88 -42.52
C GLY A 338 5.19 1.34 -41.60
N LEU A 339 5.43 1.30 -40.27
CA LEU A 339 4.47 0.82 -39.26
C LEU A 339 3.74 1.96 -38.55
N ALA A 340 4.24 3.20 -38.67
CA ALA A 340 3.73 4.39 -37.99
C ALA A 340 2.26 4.72 -38.31
N SER A 341 1.73 4.26 -39.44
CA SER A 341 0.36 4.54 -39.89
C SER A 341 -0.69 3.52 -39.44
N MET A 342 -0.29 2.43 -38.75
CA MET A 342 -1.21 1.33 -38.43
C MET A 342 -1.39 1.07 -36.92
N LEU A 343 -0.93 1.96 -36.04
CA LEU A 343 -1.04 1.73 -34.59
C LEU A 343 -2.24 2.43 -33.98
N VAL A 344 -3.33 1.68 -33.77
CA VAL A 344 -4.44 2.12 -32.93
C VAL A 344 -4.20 1.57 -31.52
N ILE A 345 -3.82 2.46 -30.59
CA ILE A 345 -3.78 2.16 -29.16
C ILE A 345 -5.19 2.39 -28.60
N ALA A 346 -6.13 1.51 -28.92
CA ALA A 346 -7.37 1.51 -28.15
C ALA A 346 -7.00 1.02 -26.74
N GLY A 347 -7.17 1.83 -25.69
CA GLY A 347 -7.11 1.38 -24.30
C GLY A 347 -5.82 0.73 -23.76
N GLY A 348 -4.72 0.59 -24.52
CA GLY A 348 -3.48 -0.08 -24.04
C GLY A 348 -3.14 -1.41 -24.72
N VAL A 349 -3.85 -1.82 -25.78
CA VAL A 349 -3.38 -2.86 -26.73
C VAL A 349 -3.06 -2.19 -28.06
N ILE A 350 -1.95 -2.60 -28.66
CA ILE A 350 -1.53 -2.20 -29.99
C ILE A 350 -2.30 -3.04 -31.00
N VAL A 351 -3.22 -2.40 -31.73
CA VAL A 351 -3.93 -3.02 -32.86
C VAL A 351 -3.30 -2.49 -34.15
N VAL A 352 -2.82 -3.41 -35.01
CA VAL A 352 -2.38 -3.07 -36.37
C VAL A 352 -3.64 -2.92 -37.23
N ALA A 353 -4.11 -1.69 -37.41
CA ALA A 353 -5.28 -1.41 -38.23
C ALA A 353 -4.93 -1.52 -39.71
N SER A 354 -5.56 -2.43 -40.45
CA SER A 354 -5.56 -2.34 -41.91
C SER A 354 -6.31 -1.07 -42.35
N LYS A 355 -5.82 -0.45 -43.42
CA LYS A 355 -6.11 0.85 -44.08
C LYS A 355 -7.52 1.51 -44.06
N GLY A 356 -8.51 1.09 -43.28
CA GLY A 356 -9.91 1.57 -43.40
C GLY A 356 -10.64 2.04 -42.14
N ALA A 357 -10.04 2.03 -40.94
CA ALA A 357 -10.75 2.45 -39.72
C ALA A 357 -10.61 3.96 -39.47
N SER A 358 -11.69 4.71 -39.68
CA SER A 358 -11.74 6.17 -39.60
C SER A 358 -11.49 6.73 -38.18
N ALA A 359 -10.72 7.82 -38.16
CA ALA A 359 -10.24 8.52 -36.98
C ALA A 359 -11.17 9.68 -36.56
N SER A 360 -11.83 9.59 -35.41
CA SER A 360 -12.31 10.77 -34.65
C SER A 360 -12.72 10.42 -33.21
N GLY A 361 -13.35 9.26 -32.97
CA GLY A 361 -13.68 8.77 -31.62
C GLY A 361 -12.52 8.06 -30.90
N TYR A 362 -11.74 7.26 -31.64
CA TYR A 362 -10.63 6.47 -31.09
C TYR A 362 -9.46 7.34 -30.57
N ALA A 363 -9.13 8.44 -31.25
CA ALA A 363 -8.05 9.35 -30.83
C ALA A 363 -8.35 10.09 -29.51
N ARG A 364 -9.63 10.38 -29.20
CA ARG A 364 -10.02 11.00 -27.93
C ARG A 364 -9.94 10.02 -26.76
N ASN A 365 -10.35 8.76 -26.97
CA ASN A 365 -10.17 7.69 -25.98
C ASN A 365 -8.70 7.35 -25.75
N MET A 366 -7.84 7.49 -26.77
CA MET A 366 -6.38 7.37 -26.65
C MET A 366 -5.77 8.38 -25.69
N HIS A 367 -6.11 9.68 -25.81
CA HIS A 367 -5.55 10.71 -24.92
C HIS A 367 -5.94 10.45 -23.45
N GLY A 368 -7.20 10.05 -23.19
CA GLY A 368 -7.66 9.69 -21.86
C GLY A 368 -7.05 8.40 -21.30
N ALA A 369 -6.77 7.41 -22.16
CA ALA A 369 -6.08 6.18 -21.76
C ALA A 369 -4.59 6.44 -21.48
N ILE A 370 -3.90 7.22 -22.32
CA ILE A 370 -2.48 7.56 -22.14
C ILE A 370 -2.28 8.43 -20.89
N SER A 371 -3.14 9.42 -20.63
CA SER A 371 -3.02 10.25 -19.42
C SER A 371 -3.33 9.48 -18.14
N SER A 372 -4.30 8.55 -18.17
CA SER A 372 -4.61 7.65 -17.05
C SER A 372 -3.49 6.65 -16.81
N THR A 373 -2.92 6.12 -17.89
CA THR A 373 -1.91 5.07 -17.86
C THR A 373 -0.51 5.60 -17.53
N PHE A 374 -0.06 6.68 -18.17
CA PHE A 374 1.31 7.17 -18.08
C PHE A 374 1.46 8.51 -17.33
N GLY A 375 0.39 9.04 -16.72
CA GLY A 375 0.39 10.37 -16.10
C GLY A 375 -0.57 10.53 -14.92
N SER A 376 -0.96 11.79 -14.64
CA SER A 376 -1.80 12.21 -13.52
C SER A 376 -3.24 11.68 -13.53
N GLY A 377 -3.67 10.97 -14.57
CA GLY A 377 -5.06 10.51 -14.71
C GLY A 377 -5.47 9.46 -13.67
N ASN A 378 -4.52 8.79 -13.00
CA ASN A 378 -4.84 7.89 -11.89
C ASN A 378 -5.17 8.61 -10.58
N GLN A 379 -4.79 9.89 -10.45
CA GLN A 379 -5.00 10.70 -9.24
C GLN A 379 -6.47 11.08 -9.03
N ASN A 380 -7.33 10.84 -10.04
CA ASN A 380 -8.75 11.11 -10.01
C ASN A 380 -9.55 9.83 -9.78
N TRP A 381 -10.73 10.00 -9.18
CA TRP A 381 -11.71 8.92 -9.04
C TRP A 381 -12.10 8.34 -10.40
N ALA A 382 -12.09 7.01 -10.55
CA ALA A 382 -12.66 6.37 -11.74
C ALA A 382 -14.18 6.50 -11.74
N GLY A 383 -14.70 7.22 -12.73
CA GLY A 383 -16.11 7.47 -12.97
C GLY A 383 -16.68 6.59 -14.07
#